data_AF-A0A831SNH6-F1
#
_entry.id   AF-A0A831SNH6-F1
#
_cell.length_a   1.000
_cell.length_b   1.000
_cell.length_c   1.000
_cell.angle_alpha   90.00
_cell.angle_beta   90.00
_cell.angle_gamma   90.00
#
_symmetry.space_group_name_H-M   'P 1'
#
loop_
_entity.id
_entity.type
_entity.pdbx_description
1 polymer ?
#
loop_
_entity_poly.entity_id
_entity_poly.type
_entity_poly.pdbx_seq_one_letter_code
_entity_poly.pdbx_strand_id
1 'polypeptide(L)'
;MDADEARIIKILGTEEVPEVSEERLLKYRKYLLQHLDRKAILTGREDFPWEEKYVFGLGSREEYEKLKKTHPSYTDDYELIDILEDQIEENDLIAKVKRLSDGKVFEIGLSWLTTKKKKGKDYQLLDDFATWVVN
;
A
#
# COMPACT_ATOMS: atom_id res chain seq x y z
N MET A 1 -17.27 -17.50 -3.84
CA MET A 1 -16.00 -17.22 -3.17
C MET A 1 -15.06 -16.75 -4.24
N ASP A 2 -14.78 -15.46 -4.20
CA ASP A 2 -13.90 -14.83 -5.17
C ASP A 2 -12.46 -15.30 -4.92
N ALA A 3 -11.61 -15.20 -5.95
CA ALA A 3 -10.31 -15.85 -5.92
C ALA A 3 -9.38 -15.24 -4.85
N ASP A 4 -9.55 -13.96 -4.56
CA ASP A 4 -8.93 -13.16 -3.49
C ASP A 4 -9.39 -13.59 -2.09
N GLU A 5 -10.70 -13.74 -1.87
CA GLU A 5 -11.25 -14.25 -0.60
C GLU A 5 -10.60 -15.58 -0.21
N ALA A 6 -10.51 -16.51 -1.17
CA ALA A 6 -9.87 -17.81 -0.97
C ALA A 6 -8.40 -17.70 -0.51
N ARG A 7 -7.68 -16.70 -1.00
CA ARG A 7 -6.28 -16.45 -0.65
C ARG A 7 -6.16 -15.81 0.73
N ILE A 8 -7.01 -14.83 1.04
CA ILE A 8 -7.05 -14.17 2.35
C ILE A 8 -7.35 -15.20 3.45
N ILE A 9 -8.38 -16.04 3.24
CA ILE A 9 -8.75 -17.14 4.12
C ILE A 9 -7.56 -18.08 4.35
N LYS A 10 -6.85 -18.45 3.28
CA LYS A 10 -5.68 -19.33 3.36
C LYS A 10 -4.50 -18.69 4.12
N ILE A 11 -4.26 -17.39 3.94
CA ILE A 11 -3.19 -16.64 4.63
C ILE A 11 -3.49 -16.53 6.13
N LEU A 12 -4.75 -16.21 6.46
CA LEU A 12 -5.19 -16.01 7.84
C LEU A 12 -5.60 -17.31 8.52
N GLY A 13 -5.73 -18.42 7.78
CA GLY A 13 -6.08 -19.75 8.31
C GLY A 13 -7.47 -19.80 8.93
N THR A 14 -8.44 -19.13 8.32
CA THR A 14 -9.84 -19.05 8.76
C THR A 14 -10.75 -19.90 7.88
N GLU A 15 -12.05 -20.00 8.21
CA GLU A 15 -13.06 -20.66 7.37
C GLU A 15 -13.74 -19.71 6.39
N GLU A 16 -13.85 -18.43 6.78
CA GLU A 16 -14.40 -17.31 6.01
C GLU A 16 -13.46 -16.10 6.05
N VAL A 17 -13.69 -15.10 5.20
CA VAL A 17 -12.90 -13.86 5.20
C VAL A 17 -13.14 -13.16 6.53
N PRO A 18 -12.12 -13.04 7.40
CA PRO A 18 -12.34 -12.49 8.72
C PRO A 18 -12.37 -10.97 8.69
N GLU A 19 -13.12 -10.36 9.61
CA GLU A 19 -13.04 -8.92 9.87
C GLU A 19 -11.61 -8.48 10.17
N VAL A 20 -11.28 -7.25 9.81
CA VAL A 20 -9.97 -6.66 10.09
C VAL A 20 -9.80 -6.47 11.59
N SER A 21 -8.67 -6.92 12.12
CA SER A 21 -8.25 -6.67 13.50
C SER A 21 -6.74 -6.55 13.57
N GLU A 22 -6.22 -5.85 14.58
CA GLU A 22 -4.78 -5.68 14.79
C GLU A 22 -4.03 -7.02 14.79
N GLU A 23 -4.53 -8.04 15.50
CA GLU A 23 -3.92 -9.38 15.52
C GLU A 23 -3.80 -9.99 14.11
N ARG A 24 -4.86 -9.85 13.30
CA ARG A 24 -4.91 -10.40 11.94
C ARG A 24 -4.03 -9.59 10.99
N LEU A 25 -4.00 -8.27 11.13
CA LEU A 25 -3.11 -7.38 10.39
C LEU A 25 -1.64 -7.77 10.64
N LEU A 26 -1.25 -8.00 11.89
CA LEU A 26 0.09 -8.43 12.24
C LEU A 26 0.43 -9.84 11.71
N LYS A 27 -0.55 -10.75 11.65
CA LYS A 27 -0.39 -12.05 10.99
C LYS A 27 -0.19 -11.90 9.48
N TYR A 28 -0.99 -11.05 8.83
CA TYR A 28 -0.88 -10.76 7.40
C TYR A 28 0.46 -10.06 7.09
N ARG A 29 0.89 -9.10 7.91
CA ARG A 29 2.21 -8.44 7.83
C ARG A 29 3.34 -9.45 7.76
N LYS A 30 3.36 -10.43 8.67
CA LYS A 30 4.38 -11.49 8.69
C LYS A 30 4.39 -12.27 7.37
N TYR A 31 3.21 -12.57 6.83
CA TYR A 31 3.09 -13.24 5.54
C TYR A 31 3.64 -12.37 4.39
N LEU A 32 3.28 -11.09 4.34
CA LEU A 32 3.77 -10.15 3.32
C LEU A 32 5.29 -10.03 3.35
N LEU A 33 5.90 -9.82 4.52
CA LEU A 33 7.36 -9.69 4.66
C LEU A 33 8.13 -10.95 4.23
N GLN A 34 7.49 -12.13 4.28
CA GLN A 34 8.08 -13.40 3.82
C GLN A 34 7.93 -13.62 2.32
N HIS A 35 6.91 -13.04 1.69
CA HIS A 35 6.51 -13.40 0.34
C HIS A 35 6.68 -12.28 -0.69
N LEU A 36 6.71 -11.02 -0.29
CA LEU A 36 7.01 -9.88 -1.16
C LEU A 36 8.48 -9.89 -1.56
N ASP A 37 8.74 -9.70 -2.86
CA ASP A 37 10.08 -9.36 -3.32
C ASP A 37 10.45 -7.94 -2.85
N ARG A 38 11.50 -7.83 -2.02
CA ARG A 38 12.02 -6.53 -1.56
C ARG A 38 12.53 -5.64 -2.69
N LYS A 39 12.78 -6.21 -3.88
CA LYS A 39 13.16 -5.46 -5.09
C LYS A 39 11.96 -4.98 -5.90
N ALA A 40 10.74 -5.32 -5.51
CA ALA A 40 9.54 -4.83 -6.18
C ALA A 40 9.47 -3.31 -6.04
N ILE A 41 9.31 -2.62 -7.17
CA ILE A 41 9.08 -1.17 -7.20
C ILE A 41 7.59 -0.93 -6.93
N LEU A 42 7.30 -0.14 -5.91
CA LEU A 42 5.96 0.26 -5.50
C LEU A 42 5.61 1.64 -6.08
N THR A 43 4.31 1.94 -6.16
CA THR A 43 3.71 3.20 -6.60
C THR A 43 2.36 3.34 -5.88
N GLY A 44 1.75 4.52 -5.88
CA GLY A 44 0.38 4.64 -5.34
C GLY A 44 -0.65 3.92 -6.22
N ARG A 45 -1.66 3.33 -5.57
CA ARG A 45 -2.80 2.67 -6.21
C ARG A 45 -3.69 3.66 -6.94
N GLU A 46 -3.95 4.79 -6.31
CA GLU A 46 -4.77 5.92 -6.76
C GLU A 46 -4.22 7.23 -6.19
N ASP A 47 -4.78 8.37 -6.60
CA ASP A 47 -4.34 9.68 -6.10
C ASP A 47 -4.52 9.79 -4.59
N PHE A 48 -3.45 10.24 -3.90
CA PHE A 48 -3.52 10.40 -2.46
C PHE A 48 -4.45 11.58 -2.09
N PRO A 49 -5.02 11.61 -0.87
CA PRO A 49 -5.98 12.65 -0.48
C PRO A 49 -5.50 14.10 -0.69
N TRP A 50 -4.20 14.35 -0.56
CA TRP A 50 -3.63 15.69 -0.78
C TRP A 50 -3.53 16.06 -2.27
N GLU A 51 -3.51 15.07 -3.17
CA GLU A 51 -3.39 15.21 -4.62
C GLU A 51 -4.74 15.45 -5.31
N GLU A 52 -5.85 14.98 -4.71
CA GLU A 52 -7.21 15.06 -5.27
C GLU A 52 -7.52 16.44 -5.86
N LYS A 53 -7.31 17.51 -5.07
CA LYS A 53 -7.62 18.89 -5.50
C LYS A 53 -6.91 19.28 -6.80
N TYR A 54 -5.73 18.73 -7.07
CA TYR A 54 -4.98 18.99 -8.29
C TYR A 54 -5.36 18.05 -9.43
N VAL A 55 -5.63 16.78 -9.12
CA VAL A 55 -6.03 15.76 -10.11
C VAL A 55 -7.42 16.09 -10.69
N PHE A 56 -8.36 16.56 -9.87
CA PHE A 56 -9.68 17.02 -10.31
C PHE A 56 -9.68 18.44 -10.94
N GLY A 57 -8.51 19.08 -11.08
CA GLY A 57 -8.36 20.36 -11.79
C GLY A 57 -8.80 21.61 -11.00
N LEU A 58 -9.03 21.49 -9.69
CA LEU A 58 -9.40 22.62 -8.83
C LEU A 58 -8.18 23.44 -8.37
N GLY A 59 -6.99 22.83 -8.35
CA GLY A 59 -5.73 23.43 -7.90
C GLY A 59 -4.79 23.86 -9.04
N SER A 60 -3.75 24.64 -8.69
CA SER A 60 -2.70 25.05 -9.64
C SER A 60 -1.68 23.93 -9.86
N ARG A 61 -1.32 23.68 -11.12
CA ARG A 61 -0.24 22.74 -11.47
C ARG A 61 1.10 23.14 -10.87
N GLU A 62 1.40 24.44 -10.79
CA GLU A 62 2.66 24.91 -10.19
C GLU A 62 2.75 24.61 -8.70
N GLU A 63 1.61 24.69 -8.00
CA GLU A 63 1.52 24.34 -6.59
C GLU A 63 1.65 22.83 -6.39
N TYR A 64 1.00 22.04 -7.23
CA TYR A 64 1.12 20.58 -7.23
C TYR A 64 2.58 20.13 -7.37
N GLU A 65 3.30 20.64 -8.38
CA GLU A 65 4.71 20.30 -8.60
C GLU A 65 5.63 20.77 -7.47
N LYS A 66 5.26 21.83 -6.73
CA LYS A 66 6.00 22.26 -5.53
C LYS A 66 5.77 21.28 -4.38
N LEU A 67 4.53 20.89 -4.12
CA LEU A 67 4.19 19.95 -3.04
C LEU A 67 4.74 18.55 -3.30
N LYS A 68 4.74 18.05 -4.53
CA LYS A 68 5.36 16.75 -4.87
C LYS A 68 6.82 16.64 -4.45
N LYS A 69 7.53 17.77 -4.32
CA LYS A 69 8.92 17.75 -3.83
C LYS A 69 9.00 17.34 -2.37
N THR A 70 8.00 17.63 -1.55
CA THR A 70 7.99 17.36 -0.10
C THR A 70 7.04 16.25 0.31
N HIS A 71 5.96 16.02 -0.43
CA HIS A 71 4.96 14.99 -0.18
C HIS A 71 5.18 13.77 -1.08
N PRO A 72 4.80 12.56 -0.62
CA PRO A 72 4.73 11.39 -1.49
C PRO A 72 3.62 11.58 -2.52
N SER A 73 3.85 11.19 -3.77
CA SER A 73 2.82 11.17 -4.82
C SER A 73 2.48 9.74 -5.24
N TYR A 74 1.25 9.49 -5.68
CA TYR A 74 0.86 8.20 -6.25
C TYR A 74 1.63 7.84 -7.53
N THR A 75 2.17 8.86 -8.20
CA THR A 75 2.97 8.73 -9.43
C THR A 75 4.46 8.47 -9.19
N ASP A 76 4.92 8.58 -7.95
CA ASP A 76 6.31 8.31 -7.58
C ASP A 76 6.59 6.79 -7.56
N ASP A 77 7.86 6.45 -7.79
CA ASP A 77 8.37 5.09 -7.64
C ASP A 77 9.06 4.94 -6.30
N TYR A 78 8.72 3.87 -5.58
CA TYR A 78 9.19 3.61 -4.23
C TYR A 78 9.84 2.24 -4.09
N GLU A 79 10.79 2.13 -3.17
CA GLU A 79 11.33 0.88 -2.63
C GLU A 79 10.73 0.65 -1.23
N LEU A 80 10.30 -0.59 -0.95
CA LEU A 80 9.83 -0.97 0.38
C LEU A 80 11.02 -1.14 1.34
N ILE A 81 11.04 -0.37 2.42
CA ILE A 81 12.02 -0.55 3.51
C ILE A 81 11.49 -1.58 4.50
N ASP A 82 10.28 -1.34 5.01
CA ASP A 82 9.62 -2.20 5.99
C ASP A 82 8.10 -1.98 5.98
N ILE A 83 7.37 -2.87 6.63
CA ILE A 83 5.99 -2.68 7.05
C ILE A 83 6.05 -2.56 8.57
N LEU A 84 5.58 -1.47 9.16
CA LEU A 84 5.70 -1.22 10.59
C LEU A 84 4.73 -2.11 11.38
N GLU A 85 5.12 -2.54 12.58
CA GLU A 85 4.28 -3.37 13.45
C GLU A 85 3.62 -2.61 14.59
N ASP A 86 4.20 -1.47 14.94
CA ASP A 86 3.76 -0.58 16.02
C ASP A 86 2.86 0.56 15.52
N GLN A 87 2.61 0.62 14.22
CA GLN A 87 1.74 1.61 13.58
C GLN A 87 0.65 0.92 12.76
N ILE A 88 -0.58 1.09 13.23
CA ILE A 88 -1.80 0.70 12.52
C ILE A 88 -2.71 1.92 12.55
N GLU A 89 -3.10 2.39 11.37
CA GLU A 89 -3.97 3.55 11.21
C GLU A 89 -5.20 3.11 10.41
N GLU A 90 -6.40 3.43 10.90
CA GLU A 90 -7.66 3.15 10.21
C GLU A 90 -7.80 1.68 9.72
N ASN A 91 -7.33 0.72 10.53
CA ASN A 91 -7.27 -0.71 10.20
C ASN A 91 -6.35 -1.07 9.02
N ASP A 92 -5.39 -0.21 8.67
CA ASP A 92 -4.35 -0.46 7.67
C ASP A 92 -2.97 -0.63 8.32
N LEU A 93 -2.09 -1.36 7.63
CA LEU A 93 -0.68 -1.46 7.97
C LEU A 93 0.06 -0.25 7.39
N ILE A 94 1.05 0.30 8.11
CA ILE A 94 1.88 1.38 7.59
C ILE A 94 3.14 0.84 6.92
N ALA A 95 3.35 1.19 5.66
CA ALA A 95 4.56 0.88 4.90
C ALA A 95 5.56 2.02 5.00
N LYS A 96 6.78 1.69 5.43
CA LYS A 96 7.92 2.59 5.33
C LYS A 96 8.58 2.40 3.98
N VAL A 97 8.57 3.46 3.17
CA VAL A 97 9.04 3.42 1.79
C VAL A 97 10.07 4.50 1.50
N LYS A 98 10.97 4.23 0.56
CA LYS A 98 11.94 5.19 0.04
C LYS A 98 11.59 5.57 -1.38
N ARG A 99 11.40 6.85 -1.65
CA ARG A 99 11.21 7.34 -3.01
C ARG A 99 12.52 7.24 -3.80
N LEU A 100 12.46 6.68 -5.01
CA LEU A 100 13.64 6.42 -5.82
C LEU A 100 14.27 7.69 -6.42
N SER A 101 13.48 8.74 -6.67
CA SER A 101 13.95 9.95 -7.35
C SER A 101 14.85 10.83 -6.49
N ASP A 102 14.63 10.91 -5.19
CA ASP A 102 15.38 11.78 -4.27
C ASP A 102 15.77 11.12 -2.94
N GLY A 103 15.44 9.84 -2.75
CA GLY A 103 15.82 9.06 -1.59
C GLY A 103 15.08 9.40 -0.30
N LYS A 104 14.05 10.26 -0.35
CA LYS A 104 13.25 10.59 0.83
C LYS A 104 12.45 9.39 1.30
N VAL A 105 12.27 9.31 2.62
CA VAL A 105 11.52 8.23 3.27
C VAL A 105 10.16 8.74 3.70
N PHE A 106 9.13 7.93 3.44
CA PHE A 106 7.74 8.21 3.77
C PHE A 106 7.13 7.01 4.47
N GLU A 107 6.10 7.29 5.28
CA GLU A 107 5.22 6.30 5.90
C GLU A 107 3.85 6.47 5.21
N ILE A 108 3.39 5.42 4.55
CA ILE A 108 2.17 5.43 3.73
C ILE A 108 1.36 4.19 4.09
N GLY A 109 0.04 4.32 4.21
CA GLY A 109 -0.85 3.16 4.37
C GLY A 109 -0.62 2.13 3.25
N LEU A 110 -0.47 0.87 3.62
CA LEU A 110 -0.10 -0.19 2.69
C LEU A 110 -1.20 -0.45 1.66
N SER A 111 -2.47 -0.24 2.04
CA SER A 111 -3.63 -0.35 1.14
C SER A 111 -3.55 0.63 -0.06
N TRP A 112 -2.95 1.80 0.17
CA TRP A 112 -2.73 2.85 -0.82
C TRP A 112 -1.58 2.54 -1.80
N LEU A 113 -0.81 1.49 -1.54
CA LEU A 113 0.33 1.11 -2.36
C LEU A 113 0.03 -0.09 -3.25
N THR A 114 0.68 -0.12 -4.40
CA THR A 114 0.68 -1.28 -5.30
C THR A 114 2.04 -1.38 -5.99
N THR A 115 2.29 -2.48 -6.68
CA THR A 115 3.49 -2.61 -7.51
C THR A 115 3.35 -1.82 -8.81
N LYS A 116 4.44 -1.20 -9.27
CA LYS A 116 4.49 -0.47 -10.55
C LYS A 116 4.03 -1.33 -11.73
N LYS A 117 4.37 -2.62 -11.71
CA LYS A 117 3.86 -3.62 -12.65
C LYS A 117 2.62 -4.26 -12.04
N LYS A 118 1.43 -3.94 -12.54
CA LYS A 118 0.14 -4.51 -12.09
C LYS A 118 -0.08 -5.97 -12.53
N LYS A 119 0.91 -6.84 -12.25
CA LYS A 119 0.89 -8.27 -12.57
C LYS A 119 1.89 -9.03 -11.72
N GLY A 120 1.65 -10.33 -11.57
CA GLY A 120 2.54 -11.23 -10.84
C GLY A 120 2.23 -11.29 -9.34
N LYS A 121 3.08 -12.03 -8.63
CA LYS A 121 2.86 -12.40 -7.22
C LYS A 121 2.80 -11.18 -6.30
N ASP A 122 3.73 -10.23 -6.42
CA ASP A 122 3.80 -9.08 -5.51
C ASP A 122 2.61 -8.13 -5.70
N TYR A 123 2.18 -7.93 -6.95
CA TYR A 123 0.94 -7.20 -7.24
C TYR A 123 -0.24 -7.85 -6.53
N GLN A 124 -0.41 -9.17 -6.72
CA GLN A 124 -1.50 -9.93 -6.14
C GLN A 124 -1.50 -9.89 -4.60
N LEU A 125 -0.33 -9.97 -3.96
CA LEU A 125 -0.21 -9.88 -2.51
C LEU A 125 -0.69 -8.52 -1.97
N LEU A 126 -0.29 -7.43 -2.61
CA LEU A 126 -0.72 -6.08 -2.22
C LEU A 126 -2.19 -5.82 -2.59
N ASP A 127 -2.68 -6.43 -3.67
CA ASP A 127 -4.07 -6.33 -4.10
C ASP A 127 -5.01 -7.07 -3.15
N ASP A 128 -4.69 -8.32 -2.80
CA ASP A 128 -5.45 -9.10 -1.83
C ASP A 128 -5.50 -8.40 -0.46
N PHE A 129 -4.39 -7.80 -0.03
CA PHE A 129 -4.34 -7.05 1.22
C PHE A 129 -5.21 -5.79 1.16
N ALA A 130 -5.06 -4.97 0.12
CA ALA A 130 -5.84 -3.74 -0.02
C ALA A 130 -7.35 -4.04 -0.09
N THR A 131 -7.76 -5.05 -0.85
CA THR A 131 -9.17 -5.48 -0.92
C THR A 131 -9.68 -5.96 0.44
N TRP A 132 -8.87 -6.69 1.21
CA TRP A 132 -9.29 -7.17 2.52
C TRP A 132 -9.52 -6.03 3.52
N VAL A 133 -8.68 -5.00 3.53
CA VAL A 133 -8.78 -3.94 4.55
C VAL A 133 -9.84 -2.87 4.25
N VAL A 134 -10.30 -2.78 3.00
CA VAL A 134 -11.36 -1.83 2.60
C VAL A 134 -12.79 -2.41 2.64
N ASN A 135 -12.93 -3.73 2.81
CA ASN A 135 -14.21 -4.44 2.90
C ASN A 135 -14.51 -4.86 4.34
#